data_AF-D2R0I7-F1
#
_entry.id   AF-D2R0I7-F1
#
_cell.length_a   1.000
_cell.length_b   1.000
_cell.length_c   1.000
_cell.angle_alpha   90.00
_cell.angle_beta   90.00
_cell.angle_gamma   90.00
#
_symmetry.space_group_name_H-M   'P 1'
#
loop_
_entity.id
_entity.type
_entity.pdbx_description
1 polymer ?
#
loop_
_entity_poly.entity_id
_entity_poly.type
_entity_poly.pdbx_seq_one_letter_code
_entity_poly.pdbx_strand_id
1 'polypeptide(L)'
;MRDLKLTNIWTPVWVRVACGLFIVLAGSVATPALRSLWGEEPAAEARVYKDGEKYDRYYAPPAANETVIPLDAVAARLPVRLRRPQSLAVTSDGRTLLVACRESGSIVMIDTATQQVLGEEKLGERLMQIVRLASRDAFAVVDHEAHELLHVSLQRSDDAVPTIKVVERIALPAYPIRVASWPDGKQLAVTSLWSRKLSLVDTSGESWKISSSRKLDFQPREVMYLGNADRLIVADAFGGKLAVIDPSAEVETITRQFPGHNIRGLAVTPDFKSILVSHQMLNELAHTIRNDVHWGLLMSNDLRWLKTDAVLEGGKEQYFGSHMHPLGDAGAGAADPEAVVVSSQGTVLVALGGVGQISIGKEDDFVLDRLTIGRRPVAIALSKDEKTAYVANQFDDSIAVVNIEEKKLVKTIGVGPLPNLTVAERGEILFHDARMSHDSWMSCQSCHTDGHANGQLNDNFSDKSFGAPKRVLSLLGQSDTAPYAWNGKVADLATQVENSVTKTMSREDPPARDEVEAIAAYIATLKSPQPLAAIDDSIDRASIARGEKIFSSRNCNDCHAAPTYTSPETYDVGLVDELGEKRFNPPSLRGVSHRSPLLHNKRARTIEEVFEQVKHPNSAEYSADEVRDLAAFLRSL
;
A
#
# COMPACT_ATOMS: atom_id res chain seq x y z
N MET A 1 -47.28 -37.12 -58.00
CA MET A 1 -46.23 -36.27 -57.42
C MET A 1 -45.27 -37.19 -56.65
N ARG A 2 -43.97 -37.00 -56.87
CA ARG A 2 -42.80 -37.79 -56.43
C ARG A 2 -41.93 -36.85 -55.55
N ASP A 3 -41.07 -37.22 -54.60
CA ASP A 3 -40.42 -38.47 -54.11
C ASP A 3 -40.28 -38.36 -52.55
N LEU A 4 -40.26 -39.40 -51.68
CA LEU A 4 -39.28 -40.49 -51.45
C LEU A 4 -37.88 -39.97 -50.99
N LYS A 5 -37.13 -40.51 -49.99
CA LYS A 5 -37.28 -41.62 -49.01
C LYS A 5 -36.04 -41.69 -48.05
N LEU A 6 -36.10 -42.55 -47.00
CA LEU A 6 -35.01 -43.34 -46.31
C LEU A 6 -34.75 -42.99 -44.80
N THR A 7 -35.20 -43.78 -43.80
CA THR A 7 -34.69 -45.06 -43.16
C THR A 7 -33.53 -44.86 -42.17
N ASN A 8 -33.51 -45.31 -40.89
CA ASN A 8 -33.88 -46.60 -40.23
C ASN A 8 -32.87 -47.73 -40.58
N ILE A 9 -32.31 -48.56 -39.67
CA ILE A 9 -32.73 -49.13 -38.36
C ILE A 9 -31.51 -49.33 -37.42
N TRP A 10 -31.67 -49.50 -36.08
CA TRP A 10 -31.45 -50.78 -35.34
C TRP A 10 -31.76 -50.67 -33.81
N THR A 11 -31.29 -51.61 -32.95
CA THR A 11 -31.86 -52.00 -31.63
C THR A 11 -30.85 -52.28 -30.47
N PRO A 12 -31.27 -52.23 -29.18
CA PRO A 12 -30.55 -52.71 -27.98
C PRO A 12 -31.10 -54.04 -27.39
N VAL A 13 -30.39 -54.74 -26.45
CA VAL A 13 -30.94 -55.83 -25.58
C VAL A 13 -30.17 -56.07 -24.25
N TRP A 14 -30.94 -56.44 -23.20
CA TRP A 14 -30.75 -56.78 -21.76
C TRP A 14 -29.72 -57.92 -21.38
N VAL A 15 -29.43 -58.40 -20.12
CA VAL A 15 -29.97 -58.21 -18.72
C VAL A 15 -29.02 -58.78 -17.58
N ARG A 16 -29.19 -58.35 -16.29
CA ARG A 16 -28.84 -59.00 -14.95
C ARG A 16 -27.36 -59.13 -14.50
N VAL A 17 -26.92 -58.81 -13.24
CA VAL A 17 -27.30 -59.11 -11.81
C VAL A 17 -26.63 -60.37 -11.23
N ALA A 18 -25.86 -60.22 -10.12
CA ALA A 18 -25.86 -61.10 -8.93
C ALA A 18 -25.00 -60.55 -7.76
N CYS A 19 -25.36 -60.88 -6.51
CA CYS A 19 -24.61 -60.57 -5.27
C CYS A 19 -23.70 -61.73 -4.84
N GLY A 20 -22.74 -61.49 -3.93
CA GLY A 20 -21.92 -62.53 -3.29
C GLY A 20 -21.27 -62.02 -1.99
N LEU A 21 -21.16 -62.87 -0.96
CA LEU A 21 -20.91 -62.52 0.45
C LEU A 21 -19.66 -63.25 1.00
N PHE A 22 -19.16 -62.79 2.17
CA PHE A 22 -18.38 -63.55 3.18
C PHE A 22 -16.89 -63.95 2.95
N ILE A 23 -15.97 -63.47 3.81
CA ILE A 23 -15.30 -64.25 4.90
C ILE A 23 -14.23 -63.40 5.65
N VAL A 24 -14.11 -63.63 6.97
CA VAL A 24 -13.06 -63.10 7.86
C VAL A 24 -12.05 -64.21 8.16
N LEU A 25 -10.75 -63.91 8.17
CA LEU A 25 -9.72 -64.72 8.82
C LEU A 25 -8.66 -63.84 9.50
N ALA A 26 -8.08 -64.34 10.60
CA ALA A 26 -7.17 -63.62 11.48
C ALA A 26 -5.89 -64.42 11.79
N GLY A 27 -4.85 -63.70 12.22
CA GLY A 27 -3.56 -64.23 12.69
C GLY A 27 -2.37 -63.74 11.85
N SER A 28 -1.14 -63.66 12.36
CA SER A 28 -0.64 -63.64 13.75
C SER A 28 0.88 -63.37 13.74
N VAL A 29 1.33 -62.42 14.58
CA VAL A 29 2.69 -62.32 15.21
C VAL A 29 3.94 -62.66 14.36
N ALA A 30 4.76 -61.64 14.03
CA ALA A 30 6.22 -61.75 14.01
C ALA A 30 6.94 -60.38 13.98
N THR A 31 7.96 -60.21 14.82
CA THR A 31 9.01 -59.17 14.82
C THR A 31 10.31 -59.82 15.31
N PRO A 32 11.50 -59.17 15.29
CA PRO A 32 12.10 -58.28 14.27
C PRO A 32 13.54 -58.72 13.87
N ALA A 33 14.06 -58.37 12.67
CA ALA A 33 15.51 -58.40 12.41
C ALA A 33 16.01 -57.57 11.19
N LEU A 34 16.70 -56.46 11.49
CA LEU A 34 17.95 -55.96 10.88
C LEU A 34 18.11 -55.73 9.34
N ARG A 35 18.28 -54.43 9.05
CA ARG A 35 19.32 -53.76 8.22
C ARG A 35 19.03 -53.33 6.77
N SER A 36 19.06 -52.00 6.64
CA SER A 36 19.60 -51.17 5.54
C SER A 36 19.11 -51.40 4.11
N LEU A 37 18.48 -50.37 3.55
CA LEU A 37 19.03 -49.59 2.44
C LEU A 37 18.22 -48.30 2.26
N TRP A 38 18.83 -47.33 1.58
CA TRP A 38 18.33 -45.98 1.35
C TRP A 38 16.96 -46.00 0.65
N GLY A 39 16.03 -45.15 1.11
CA GLY A 39 14.75 -44.88 0.48
C GLY A 39 14.33 -43.45 0.81
N GLU A 40 14.13 -42.64 -0.23
CA GLU A 40 13.87 -41.20 -0.11
C GLU A 40 12.48 -40.95 0.50
N GLU A 41 12.37 -40.01 1.44
CA GLU A 41 11.05 -39.45 1.77
C GLU A 41 10.55 -38.63 0.57
N PRO A 42 9.31 -38.85 0.09
CA PRO A 42 8.76 -38.03 -0.99
C PRO A 42 8.59 -36.58 -0.52
N ALA A 43 8.80 -35.65 -1.45
CA ALA A 43 8.75 -34.22 -1.19
C ALA A 43 7.43 -33.80 -0.51
N ALA A 44 7.51 -32.85 0.41
CA ALA A 44 6.36 -32.36 1.16
C ALA A 44 5.29 -31.76 0.24
N GLU A 45 4.17 -32.46 0.08
CA GLU A 45 2.96 -31.89 -0.49
C GLU A 45 2.43 -30.78 0.43
N ALA A 46 2.35 -29.55 -0.08
CA ALA A 46 1.75 -28.44 0.64
C ALA A 46 0.27 -28.74 0.92
N ARG A 47 -0.15 -28.58 2.18
CA ARG A 47 -1.49 -28.96 2.62
C ARG A 47 -2.52 -27.85 2.43
N VAL A 48 -3.68 -28.26 1.95
CA VAL A 48 -4.89 -27.48 1.64
C VAL A 48 -5.60 -27.00 2.90
N TYR A 49 -6.17 -25.79 2.90
CA TYR A 49 -7.20 -25.40 3.87
C TYR A 49 -8.57 -25.73 3.33
N LYS A 50 -9.27 -26.59 4.07
CA LYS A 50 -10.60 -27.06 3.71
C LYS A 50 -11.59 -26.41 4.65
N ASP A 51 -12.45 -25.56 4.11
CA ASP A 51 -13.88 -25.59 4.38
C ASP A 51 -14.62 -24.89 3.24
N GLY A 52 -15.81 -25.36 2.92
CA GLY A 52 -16.56 -24.87 1.78
C GLY A 52 -18.05 -24.78 2.07
N GLU A 53 -18.61 -23.60 1.83
CA GLU A 53 -20.03 -23.43 1.54
C GLU A 53 -20.20 -22.60 0.25
N LYS A 54 -21.35 -22.74 -0.39
CA LYS A 54 -21.62 -22.20 -1.72
C LYS A 54 -22.07 -20.74 -1.65
N TYR A 55 -21.50 -19.90 -2.51
CA TYR A 55 -22.13 -18.67 -2.98
C TYR A 55 -22.17 -18.69 -4.52
N ASP A 56 -23.31 -18.34 -5.11
CA ASP A 56 -23.59 -18.56 -6.54
C ASP A 56 -24.25 -17.32 -7.16
N ARG A 57 -23.75 -16.97 -8.36
CA ARG A 57 -24.21 -15.96 -9.34
C ARG A 57 -24.06 -14.46 -9.01
N TYR A 58 -23.43 -13.79 -9.97
CA TYR A 58 -23.21 -12.34 -10.17
C TYR A 58 -21.96 -11.66 -9.59
N TYR A 59 -21.09 -12.40 -8.90
CA TYR A 59 -19.66 -12.08 -8.87
C TYR A 59 -18.86 -13.35 -9.16
N ALA A 60 -18.02 -13.33 -10.18
CA ALA A 60 -17.02 -14.37 -10.41
C ALA A 60 -15.77 -13.99 -9.62
N PRO A 61 -15.50 -14.59 -8.45
CA PRO A 61 -14.17 -14.45 -7.85
C PRO A 61 -13.13 -15.02 -8.84
N PRO A 62 -11.89 -14.48 -8.90
CA PRO A 62 -10.77 -15.38 -9.15
C PRO A 62 -10.86 -16.43 -8.05
N ALA A 63 -11.22 -17.65 -8.44
CA ALA A 63 -11.90 -18.59 -7.56
C ALA A 63 -11.18 -18.73 -6.22
N ALA A 64 -11.94 -18.86 -5.14
CA ALA A 64 -11.44 -19.42 -3.89
C ALA A 64 -11.16 -20.95 -4.00
N ASN A 65 -10.95 -21.46 -5.22
CA ASN A 65 -9.90 -22.45 -5.40
C ASN A 65 -8.59 -21.72 -5.11
N GLU A 66 -8.08 -21.92 -3.89
CA GLU A 66 -6.69 -21.63 -3.54
C GLU A 66 -5.81 -21.97 -4.74
N THR A 67 -5.38 -20.96 -5.50
CA THR A 67 -4.62 -21.21 -6.72
C THR A 67 -3.23 -21.52 -6.22
N VAL A 68 -2.98 -22.82 -5.98
CA VAL A 68 -1.72 -23.32 -5.45
C VAL A 68 -0.64 -22.91 -6.44
N ILE A 69 0.06 -21.83 -6.12
CA ILE A 69 1.15 -21.32 -6.94
C ILE A 69 2.26 -22.37 -6.84
N PRO A 70 2.58 -23.10 -7.92
CA PRO A 70 3.52 -24.19 -7.85
C PRO A 70 4.91 -23.63 -7.51
N LEU A 71 5.48 -24.15 -6.42
CA LEU A 71 6.86 -23.86 -6.06
C LEU A 71 7.78 -24.75 -6.90
N ASP A 72 8.84 -24.17 -7.46
CA ASP A 72 9.94 -24.96 -7.99
C ASP A 72 10.74 -25.64 -6.86
N ALA A 73 11.67 -26.53 -7.24
CA ALA A 73 12.42 -27.34 -6.29
C ALA A 73 13.34 -26.54 -5.34
N VAL A 74 13.67 -25.29 -5.68
CA VAL A 74 14.44 -24.38 -4.81
C VAL A 74 13.49 -23.63 -3.89
N ALA A 75 12.45 -23.01 -4.47
CA ALA A 75 11.41 -22.29 -3.72
C ALA A 75 10.77 -23.16 -2.63
N ALA A 76 10.45 -24.42 -2.95
CA ALA A 76 9.86 -25.39 -2.01
C ALA A 76 10.76 -25.77 -0.83
N ARG A 77 12.07 -25.51 -0.90
CA ARG A 77 13.05 -25.78 0.17
C ARG A 77 13.36 -24.55 1.03
N LEU A 78 12.85 -23.38 0.66
CA LEU A 78 13.03 -22.16 1.46
C LEU A 78 12.22 -22.22 2.76
N PRO A 79 12.58 -21.46 3.81
CA PRO A 79 11.84 -21.44 5.07
C PRO A 79 10.37 -21.03 4.89
N VAL A 80 9.47 -21.64 5.66
CA VAL A 80 8.05 -21.27 5.71
C VAL A 80 7.89 -19.96 6.45
N ARG A 81 7.56 -18.87 5.74
CA ARG A 81 7.35 -17.52 6.29
C ARG A 81 6.67 -16.60 5.27
N LEU A 82 5.99 -15.56 5.76
CA LEU A 82 5.58 -14.46 4.89
C LEU A 82 6.81 -13.69 4.42
N ARG A 83 6.82 -13.38 3.12
CA ARG A 83 7.84 -12.57 2.45
C ARG A 83 7.28 -11.21 2.07
N ARG A 84 6.06 -11.16 1.55
CA ARG A 84 5.40 -9.96 1.01
C ARG A 84 6.30 -9.20 0.01
N PRO A 85 6.50 -9.71 -1.22
CA PRO A 85 7.23 -9.01 -2.28
C PRO A 85 6.77 -7.55 -2.42
N GLN A 86 7.72 -6.61 -2.42
CA GLN A 86 7.44 -5.18 -2.31
C GLN A 86 8.18 -4.31 -3.34
N SER A 87 9.33 -4.76 -3.84
CA SER A 87 10.09 -4.04 -4.86
C SER A 87 10.95 -5.01 -5.69
N LEU A 88 11.23 -4.62 -6.94
CA LEU A 88 11.84 -5.46 -7.96
C LEU A 88 12.98 -4.72 -8.65
N ALA A 89 14.11 -5.39 -8.87
CA ALA A 89 15.21 -4.87 -9.68
C ALA A 89 15.80 -5.95 -10.59
N VAL A 90 15.96 -5.65 -11.87
CA VAL A 90 16.60 -6.54 -12.85
C VAL A 90 18.08 -6.18 -13.00
N THR A 91 18.95 -7.19 -13.03
CA THR A 91 20.41 -7.03 -13.22
C THR A 91 20.76 -6.37 -14.55
N SER A 92 21.97 -5.79 -14.66
CA SER A 92 22.42 -5.07 -15.85
C SER A 92 22.50 -5.94 -17.12
N ASP A 93 22.71 -7.24 -16.97
CA ASP A 93 22.68 -8.24 -18.05
C ASP A 93 21.29 -8.81 -18.34
N GLY A 94 20.30 -8.54 -17.49
CA GLY A 94 18.92 -9.02 -17.62
C GLY A 94 18.68 -10.46 -17.16
N ARG A 95 19.68 -11.16 -16.60
CA ARG A 95 19.57 -12.59 -16.25
C ARG A 95 18.92 -12.88 -14.89
N THR A 96 18.97 -11.94 -13.96
CA THR A 96 18.44 -12.15 -12.61
C THR A 96 17.49 -11.02 -12.23
N LEU A 97 16.32 -11.41 -11.70
CA LEU A 97 15.37 -10.55 -11.01
C LEU A 97 15.63 -10.66 -9.50
N LEU A 98 15.87 -9.53 -8.86
CA LEU A 98 15.98 -9.40 -7.41
C LEU A 98 14.65 -8.91 -6.85
N VAL A 99 14.10 -9.65 -5.90
CA VAL A 99 12.80 -9.38 -5.26
C VAL A 99 13.03 -8.99 -3.80
N ALA A 100 12.88 -7.71 -3.46
CA ALA A 100 12.92 -7.27 -2.07
C ALA A 100 11.59 -7.62 -1.36
N CYS A 101 11.70 -8.37 -0.27
CA CYS A 101 10.58 -8.92 0.49
C CYS A 101 10.43 -8.19 1.84
N ARG A 102 9.25 -7.62 2.07
CA ARG A 102 8.97 -6.67 3.16
C ARG A 102 8.97 -7.31 4.56
N GLU A 103 8.33 -8.46 4.74
CA GLU A 103 8.18 -9.08 6.07
C GLU A 103 9.34 -10.00 6.43
N SER A 104 9.93 -10.67 5.44
CA SER A 104 11.08 -11.55 5.67
C SER A 104 12.40 -10.76 5.79
N GLY A 105 12.45 -9.52 5.32
CA GLY A 105 13.68 -8.71 5.30
C GLY A 105 14.74 -9.24 4.33
N SER A 106 14.32 -10.00 3.32
CA SER A 106 15.19 -10.77 2.42
C SER A 106 15.07 -10.34 0.96
N ILE A 107 16.07 -10.71 0.16
CA ILE A 107 15.98 -10.68 -1.29
C ILE A 107 15.85 -12.10 -1.81
N VAL A 108 14.77 -12.38 -2.55
CA VAL A 108 14.65 -13.61 -3.36
C VAL A 108 15.21 -13.34 -4.75
N MET A 109 16.03 -14.26 -5.25
CA MET A 109 16.63 -14.19 -6.58
C MET A 109 15.90 -15.13 -7.53
N ILE A 110 15.58 -14.67 -8.73
CA ILE A 110 14.87 -15.44 -9.77
C ILE A 110 15.65 -15.33 -11.07
N ASP A 111 15.89 -16.46 -11.75
CA ASP A 111 16.45 -16.49 -13.10
C ASP A 111 15.37 -16.10 -14.12
N THR A 112 15.66 -15.13 -14.98
CA THR A 112 14.66 -14.55 -15.89
C THR A 112 14.34 -15.43 -17.11
N ALA A 113 15.25 -16.32 -17.49
CA ALA A 113 15.09 -17.18 -18.67
C ALA A 113 14.28 -18.45 -18.35
N THR A 114 14.59 -19.09 -17.22
CA THR A 114 13.90 -20.29 -16.71
C THR A 114 12.69 -19.95 -15.84
N GLN A 115 12.63 -18.73 -15.30
CA GLN A 115 11.60 -18.26 -14.39
C GLN A 115 11.51 -19.14 -13.12
N GLN A 116 12.68 -19.51 -12.58
CA GLN A 116 12.84 -20.32 -11.37
C GLN A 116 13.54 -19.52 -10.27
N VAL A 117 13.20 -19.80 -9.01
CA VAL A 117 13.89 -19.25 -7.85
C VAL A 117 15.30 -19.85 -7.78
N LEU A 118 16.29 -18.96 -7.60
CA LEU A 118 17.71 -19.30 -7.44
C LEU A 118 18.10 -19.43 -5.96
N GLY A 119 17.46 -18.65 -5.08
CA GLY A 119 17.74 -18.63 -3.65
C GLY A 119 17.14 -17.41 -2.95
N GLU A 120 17.36 -17.32 -1.64
CA GLU A 120 16.87 -16.24 -0.78
C GLU A 120 17.94 -15.84 0.24
N GLU A 121 18.26 -14.55 0.33
CA GLU A 121 19.27 -13.99 1.25
C GLU A 121 18.61 -12.99 2.23
N LYS A 122 18.81 -13.16 3.54
CA LYS A 122 18.31 -12.20 4.57
C LYS A 122 19.29 -11.04 4.69
N LEU A 123 18.84 -9.81 4.44
CA LEU A 123 19.69 -8.61 4.40
C LEU A 123 19.39 -7.61 5.53
N GLY A 124 18.12 -7.46 5.90
CA GLY A 124 17.67 -6.45 6.85
C GLY A 124 16.40 -6.91 7.55
N GLU A 125 15.68 -6.00 8.21
CA GLU A 125 14.44 -6.32 8.91
C GLU A 125 13.20 -6.07 8.04
N ARG A 126 13.07 -4.89 7.40
CA ARG A 126 11.89 -4.55 6.58
C ARG A 126 12.27 -3.84 5.28
N LEU A 127 12.50 -4.61 4.22
CA LEU A 127 12.94 -4.06 2.94
C LEU A 127 11.78 -3.42 2.16
N MET A 128 11.88 -2.12 1.86
CA MET A 128 10.82 -1.35 1.18
C MET A 128 11.09 -1.05 -0.29
N GLN A 129 12.35 -0.90 -0.70
CA GLN A 129 12.72 -0.70 -2.10
C GLN A 129 14.11 -1.26 -2.41
N ILE A 130 14.32 -1.76 -3.62
CA ILE A 130 15.62 -2.02 -4.23
C ILE A 130 15.76 -1.24 -5.54
N VAL A 131 16.90 -0.59 -5.78
CA VAL A 131 17.20 0.15 -7.02
C VAL A 131 18.62 -0.19 -7.48
N ARG A 132 18.81 -0.45 -8.78
CA ARG A 132 20.12 -0.70 -9.40
C ARG A 132 20.87 0.60 -9.68
N LEU A 133 22.17 0.62 -9.43
CA LEU A 133 23.06 1.77 -9.58
C LEU A 133 23.82 1.71 -10.92
N ALA A 134 23.38 2.51 -11.88
CA ALA A 134 24.03 2.64 -13.20
C ALA A 134 24.37 1.28 -13.85
N SER A 135 25.48 1.19 -14.58
CA SER A 135 25.90 -0.03 -15.30
C SER A 135 26.59 -1.10 -14.44
N ARG A 136 26.62 -0.94 -13.11
CA ARG A 136 27.18 -1.94 -12.18
C ARG A 136 26.04 -2.78 -11.60
N ASP A 137 26.29 -4.05 -11.29
CA ASP A 137 25.38 -4.87 -10.45
C ASP A 137 25.58 -4.51 -8.96
N ALA A 138 25.51 -3.22 -8.68
CA ALA A 138 25.42 -2.62 -7.35
C ALA A 138 24.01 -2.05 -7.17
N PHE A 139 23.50 -2.09 -5.94
CA PHE A 139 22.12 -1.79 -5.62
C PHE A 139 22.04 -0.99 -4.33
N ALA A 140 21.10 -0.05 -4.26
CA ALA A 140 20.66 0.56 -3.01
C ALA A 140 19.39 -0.17 -2.54
N VAL A 141 19.35 -0.57 -1.27
CA VAL A 141 18.18 -1.22 -0.66
C VAL A 141 17.77 -0.46 0.59
N VAL A 142 16.50 -0.11 0.71
CA VAL A 142 15.96 0.64 1.86
C VAL A 142 15.42 -0.34 2.90
N ASP A 143 15.98 -0.30 4.12
CA ASP A 143 15.44 -1.00 5.29
C ASP A 143 14.72 0.00 6.20
N HIS A 144 13.39 -0.09 6.20
CA HIS A 144 12.51 0.83 6.91
C HIS A 144 12.59 0.67 8.44
N GLU A 145 12.70 -0.56 8.93
CA GLU A 145 12.65 -0.83 10.38
C GLU A 145 14.00 -0.60 11.05
N ALA A 146 15.10 -0.96 10.37
CA ALA A 146 16.46 -0.62 10.83
C ALA A 146 16.81 0.87 10.69
N HIS A 147 16.04 1.61 9.87
CA HIS A 147 16.33 2.98 9.45
C HIS A 147 17.67 3.09 8.70
N GLU A 148 17.90 2.19 7.74
CA GLU A 148 19.17 2.08 7.01
C GLU A 148 18.99 2.13 5.48
N LEU A 149 20.01 2.64 4.80
CA LEU A 149 20.28 2.35 3.40
C LEU A 149 21.38 1.28 3.33
N LEU A 150 21.14 0.20 2.60
CA LEU A 150 22.11 -0.85 2.36
C LEU A 150 22.71 -0.67 0.97
N HIS A 151 24.04 -0.54 0.90
CA HIS A 151 24.77 -0.70 -0.36
C HIS A 151 25.00 -2.20 -0.56
N VAL A 152 24.49 -2.73 -1.65
CA VAL A 152 24.47 -4.17 -1.95
C VAL A 152 25.17 -4.43 -3.27
N SER A 153 25.97 -5.49 -3.33
CA SER A 153 26.65 -5.95 -4.54
C SER A 153 26.25 -7.39 -4.86
N LEU A 154 26.00 -7.67 -6.14
CA LEU A 154 25.78 -9.04 -6.60
C LEU A 154 27.14 -9.68 -6.90
N GLN A 155 27.45 -10.76 -6.21
CA GLN A 155 28.66 -11.55 -6.40
C GLN A 155 28.35 -12.73 -7.31
N ARG A 156 29.17 -12.91 -8.35
CA ARG A 156 29.01 -13.95 -9.36
C ARG A 156 30.33 -14.70 -9.51
N SER A 157 30.25 -16.03 -9.58
CA SER A 157 31.29 -16.88 -10.13
C SER A 157 30.70 -17.69 -11.27
N ASP A 158 31.53 -18.13 -12.21
CA ASP A 158 31.06 -18.92 -13.35
C ASP A 158 30.30 -20.17 -12.87
N ASP A 159 29.17 -20.45 -13.54
CA ASP A 159 28.23 -21.56 -13.29
C ASP A 159 27.60 -21.66 -11.87
N ALA A 160 27.81 -20.70 -10.98
CA ALA A 160 27.21 -20.70 -9.63
C ALA A 160 25.96 -19.80 -9.53
N VAL A 161 25.08 -20.15 -8.58
CA VAL A 161 24.01 -19.26 -8.12
C VAL A 161 24.62 -17.93 -7.63
N PRO A 162 24.15 -16.76 -8.12
CA PRO A 162 24.67 -15.48 -7.64
C PRO A 162 24.37 -15.31 -6.15
N THR A 163 25.28 -14.66 -5.43
CA THR A 163 25.13 -14.38 -3.99
C THR A 163 25.11 -12.88 -3.74
N ILE A 164 24.48 -12.46 -2.65
CA ILE A 164 24.26 -11.05 -2.33
C ILE A 164 25.15 -10.65 -1.17
N LYS A 165 26.01 -9.64 -1.40
CA LYS A 165 26.88 -9.09 -0.35
C LYS A 165 26.49 -7.65 -0.01
N VAL A 166 26.09 -7.43 1.24
CA VAL A 166 26.03 -6.07 1.82
C VAL A 166 27.46 -5.53 1.93
N VAL A 167 27.72 -4.40 1.28
CA VAL A 167 29.03 -3.73 1.23
C VAL A 167 29.19 -2.81 2.44
N GLU A 168 28.15 -2.00 2.71
CA GLU A 168 28.08 -1.04 3.80
C GLU A 168 26.61 -0.77 4.18
N ARG A 169 26.40 -0.24 5.38
CA ARG A 169 25.11 0.19 5.92
C ARG A 169 25.22 1.66 6.30
N ILE A 170 24.27 2.47 5.86
CA ILE A 170 24.23 3.91 6.10
C ILE A 170 22.99 4.20 6.94
N ALA A 171 23.17 4.70 8.16
CA ALA A 171 22.05 5.13 9.00
C ALA A 171 21.35 6.34 8.36
N LEU A 172 20.03 6.27 8.25
CA LEU A 172 19.16 7.30 7.68
C LEU A 172 18.31 7.97 8.76
N PRO A 173 17.67 9.11 8.47
CA PRO A 173 16.54 9.58 9.27
C PRO A 173 15.44 8.52 9.39
N ALA A 174 14.71 8.55 10.51
CA ALA A 174 13.76 7.50 10.85
C ALA A 174 12.67 7.28 9.78
N TYR A 175 12.35 6.00 9.55
CA TYR A 175 11.34 5.52 8.60
C TYR A 175 11.65 5.80 7.11
N PRO A 176 12.82 5.41 6.58
CA PRO A 176 13.12 5.54 5.16
C PRO A 176 12.22 4.61 4.32
N ILE A 177 11.76 5.06 3.15
CA ILE A 177 10.73 4.35 2.37
C ILE A 177 10.99 4.25 0.86
N ARG A 178 11.55 5.29 0.22
CA ARG A 178 11.91 5.27 -1.20
C ARG A 178 13.26 5.86 -1.48
N VAL A 179 13.89 5.41 -2.57
CA VAL A 179 15.14 5.92 -3.11
C VAL A 179 15.03 6.14 -4.62
N ALA A 180 15.48 7.31 -5.08
CA ALA A 180 15.78 7.58 -6.48
C ALA A 180 17.30 7.60 -6.69
N SER A 181 17.76 7.14 -7.87
CA SER A 181 19.17 7.19 -8.28
C SER A 181 19.36 8.12 -9.46
N TRP A 182 20.48 8.85 -9.47
CA TRP A 182 20.94 9.52 -10.68
C TRP A 182 21.40 8.48 -11.72
N PRO A 183 21.34 8.80 -13.03
CA PRO A 183 21.73 7.86 -14.09
C PRO A 183 23.19 7.39 -14.03
N ASP A 184 24.08 8.21 -13.45
CA ASP A 184 25.50 7.87 -13.27
C ASP A 184 25.78 7.04 -12.01
N GLY A 185 24.78 6.86 -11.14
CA GLY A 185 24.87 6.09 -9.90
C GLY A 185 25.75 6.74 -8.82
N LYS A 186 26.06 8.04 -8.92
CA LYS A 186 26.91 8.78 -7.95
C LYS A 186 26.13 9.59 -6.92
N GLN A 187 24.82 9.75 -7.11
CA GLN A 187 23.93 10.39 -6.15
C GLN A 187 22.65 9.58 -6.00
N LEU A 188 22.13 9.55 -4.78
CA LEU A 188 20.83 9.02 -4.42
C LEU A 188 20.02 10.08 -3.66
N ALA A 189 18.69 10.02 -3.78
CA ALA A 189 17.78 10.79 -2.96
C ALA A 189 16.82 9.83 -2.24
N VAL A 190 16.79 9.87 -0.91
CA VAL A 190 16.03 8.93 -0.06
C VAL A 190 14.97 9.69 0.75
N THR A 191 13.72 9.26 0.66
CA THR A 191 12.61 9.80 1.46
C THR A 191 12.46 9.07 2.77
N SER A 192 12.24 9.82 3.85
CA SER A 192 12.00 9.33 5.21
C SER A 192 10.66 9.85 5.70
N LEU A 193 9.69 8.94 5.81
CA LEU A 193 8.25 9.19 5.84
C LEU A 193 7.83 10.02 7.04
N TRP A 194 7.93 9.46 8.25
CA TRP A 194 7.44 10.12 9.47
C TRP A 194 8.39 11.19 9.99
N SER A 195 9.69 11.10 9.71
CA SER A 195 10.63 12.18 10.02
C SER A 195 10.54 13.37 9.05
N ARG A 196 9.69 13.29 8.01
CA ARG A 196 9.50 14.31 6.96
C ARG A 196 10.81 14.80 6.34
N LYS A 197 11.71 13.88 6.01
CA LYS A 197 13.06 14.21 5.52
C LYS A 197 13.32 13.64 4.13
N LEU A 198 14.09 14.38 3.35
CA LEU A 198 14.73 13.95 2.11
C LEU A 198 16.24 14.01 2.32
N SER A 199 16.91 12.86 2.26
CA SER A 199 18.37 12.77 2.36
C SER A 199 18.98 12.60 0.98
N LEU A 200 19.94 13.47 0.63
CA LEU A 200 20.81 13.25 -0.53
C LEU A 200 22.03 12.47 -0.06
N VAL A 201 22.42 11.44 -0.81
CA VAL A 201 23.56 10.57 -0.50
C VAL A 201 24.54 10.60 -1.67
N ASP A 202 25.78 11.00 -1.39
CA ASP A 202 26.90 10.87 -2.31
C ASP A 202 27.42 9.43 -2.28
N THR A 203 27.44 8.80 -3.45
CA THR A 203 27.87 7.41 -3.68
C THR A 203 29.09 7.34 -4.60
N SER A 204 29.78 8.47 -4.82
CA SER A 204 30.96 8.58 -5.69
C SER A 204 32.27 8.16 -5.02
N GLY A 205 32.33 8.18 -3.68
CA GLY A 205 33.51 7.81 -2.88
C GLY A 205 33.59 6.32 -2.53
N GLU A 206 34.61 5.95 -1.75
CA GLU A 206 34.78 4.57 -1.23
C GLU A 206 33.74 4.16 -0.17
N SER A 207 33.06 5.14 0.42
CA SER A 207 31.96 4.97 1.38
C SER A 207 30.88 5.98 1.08
N TRP A 208 29.62 5.58 1.21
CA TRP A 208 28.46 6.43 0.96
C TRP A 208 28.24 7.40 2.12
N LYS A 209 27.87 8.64 1.79
CA LYS A 209 27.70 9.70 2.81
C LYS A 209 26.45 10.52 2.52
N ILE A 210 25.66 10.78 3.55
CA ILE A 210 24.58 11.77 3.47
C ILE A 210 25.23 13.13 3.27
N SER A 211 25.07 13.71 2.07
CA SER A 211 25.62 15.00 1.69
C SER A 211 24.73 16.16 2.16
N SER A 212 23.42 15.94 2.22
CA SER A 212 22.46 16.87 2.84
C SER A 212 21.21 16.14 3.32
N SER A 213 20.48 16.77 4.25
CA SER A 213 19.14 16.31 4.68
C SER A 213 18.21 17.51 4.78
N ARG A 214 17.10 17.46 4.04
CA ARG A 214 16.11 18.54 3.94
C ARG A 214 14.82 18.14 4.64
N LYS A 215 14.21 19.07 5.38
CA LYS A 215 12.90 18.89 6.02
C LYS A 215 11.79 19.33 5.06
N LEU A 216 10.70 18.56 5.00
CA LEU A 216 9.53 18.84 4.16
C LEU A 216 8.31 19.16 5.03
N ASP A 217 7.33 19.87 4.47
CA ASP A 217 6.09 20.26 5.16
C ASP A 217 5.02 19.15 5.19
N PHE A 218 5.30 18.00 4.58
CA PHE A 218 4.47 16.80 4.51
C PHE A 218 5.31 15.53 4.67
N GLN A 219 4.67 14.37 4.82
CA GLN A 219 5.32 13.06 4.86
C GLN A 219 5.67 12.57 3.45
N PRO A 220 6.95 12.53 3.04
CA PRO A 220 7.31 12.13 1.69
C PRO A 220 7.24 10.62 1.50
N ARG A 221 6.73 10.19 0.34
CA ARG A 221 6.80 8.79 -0.12
C ARG A 221 7.61 8.70 -1.40
N GLU A 222 6.97 8.86 -2.55
CA GLU A 222 7.61 8.64 -3.85
C GLU A 222 8.61 9.75 -4.15
N VAL A 223 9.73 9.39 -4.78
CA VAL A 223 10.75 10.33 -5.24
C VAL A 223 11.23 9.89 -6.61
N MET A 224 11.34 10.84 -7.54
CA MET A 224 11.83 10.64 -8.89
C MET A 224 12.84 11.72 -9.23
N TYR A 225 13.96 11.35 -9.85
CA TYR A 225 14.91 12.28 -10.44
C TYR A 225 14.57 12.54 -11.91
N LEU A 226 14.37 13.81 -12.24
CA LEU A 226 14.00 14.31 -13.55
C LEU A 226 15.25 14.86 -14.26
N GLY A 227 15.96 13.97 -14.96
CA GLY A 227 17.32 14.24 -15.44
C GLY A 227 17.48 15.31 -16.52
N ASN A 228 16.43 15.63 -17.28
CA ASN A 228 16.48 16.70 -18.29
C ASN A 228 16.41 18.12 -17.67
N ALA A 229 15.94 18.24 -16.43
CA ALA A 229 15.80 19.51 -15.71
C ALA A 229 16.74 19.62 -14.49
N ASP A 230 17.44 18.55 -14.13
CA ASP A 230 18.18 18.38 -12.86
C ASP A 230 17.31 18.75 -11.65
N ARG A 231 16.18 18.05 -11.51
CA ARG A 231 15.18 18.28 -10.45
C ARG A 231 14.75 16.98 -9.80
N LEU A 232 14.47 17.02 -8.51
CA LEU A 232 13.74 15.98 -7.80
C LEU A 232 12.26 16.34 -7.73
N ILE A 233 11.40 15.36 -7.98
CA ILE A 233 9.97 15.41 -7.73
C ILE A 233 9.69 14.46 -6.56
N VAL A 234 9.16 14.98 -5.45
CA VAL A 234 8.84 14.20 -4.24
C VAL A 234 7.34 14.30 -3.95
N ALA A 235 6.65 13.17 -3.84
CA ALA A 235 5.21 13.11 -3.58
C ALA A 235 4.88 12.89 -2.10
N ASP A 236 3.74 13.43 -1.69
CA ASP A 236 3.09 13.17 -0.41
C ASP A 236 2.59 11.72 -0.32
N ALA A 237 2.84 11.08 0.81
CA ALA A 237 2.41 9.71 1.09
C ALA A 237 0.89 9.56 1.22
N PHE A 238 0.21 10.63 1.64
CA PHE A 238 -1.19 10.61 2.04
C PHE A 238 -2.01 11.63 1.27
N GLY A 239 -1.52 12.87 1.17
CA GLY A 239 -2.19 13.98 0.49
C GLY A 239 -1.86 14.10 -1.01
N GLY A 240 -2.21 15.25 -1.57
CA GLY A 240 -2.03 15.60 -2.99
C GLY A 240 -0.89 16.59 -3.26
N LYS A 241 0.19 16.57 -2.46
CA LYS A 241 1.32 17.49 -2.64
C LYS A 241 2.44 16.86 -3.47
N LEU A 242 3.10 17.69 -4.29
CA LEU A 242 4.37 17.38 -4.95
C LEU A 242 5.37 18.48 -4.63
N ALA A 243 6.53 18.16 -4.07
CA ALA A 243 7.64 19.11 -3.95
C ALA A 243 8.54 19.00 -5.18
N VAL A 244 8.81 20.14 -5.82
CA VAL A 244 9.90 20.30 -6.80
C VAL A 244 11.11 20.83 -6.06
N ILE A 245 12.25 20.15 -6.20
CA ILE A 245 13.45 20.39 -5.40
C ILE A 245 14.67 20.43 -6.32
N ASP A 246 15.44 21.53 -6.26
CA ASP A 246 16.77 21.63 -6.87
C ASP A 246 17.79 20.92 -5.94
N PRO A 247 18.49 19.86 -6.40
CA PRO A 247 19.41 19.08 -5.56
C PRO A 247 20.67 19.86 -5.15
N SER A 248 21.01 20.95 -5.83
CA SER A 248 22.15 21.81 -5.53
C SER A 248 21.82 22.99 -4.59
N ALA A 249 20.58 23.49 -4.62
CA ALA A 249 20.17 24.65 -3.82
C ALA A 249 19.84 24.28 -2.37
N GLU A 250 20.27 25.09 -1.40
CA GLU A 250 19.99 24.84 0.04
C GLU A 250 18.52 25.06 0.45
N VAL A 251 17.80 25.94 -0.26
CA VAL A 251 16.51 26.50 0.21
C VAL A 251 15.32 26.20 -0.71
N GLU A 252 15.56 25.82 -1.97
CA GLU A 252 14.48 25.73 -2.97
C GLU A 252 13.70 24.39 -2.87
N THR A 253 12.64 24.41 -2.07
CA THR A 253 11.56 23.41 -2.08
C THR A 253 10.27 24.11 -2.46
N ILE A 254 9.73 23.82 -3.64
CA ILE A 254 8.49 24.43 -4.12
C ILE A 254 7.37 23.39 -4.12
N THR A 255 6.46 23.50 -3.14
CA THR A 255 5.33 22.57 -2.99
C THR A 255 4.18 22.98 -3.92
N ARG A 256 3.78 22.05 -4.79
CA ARG A 256 2.56 22.05 -5.61
C ARG A 256 1.46 21.29 -4.86
N GLN A 257 0.21 21.70 -5.05
CA GLN A 257 -0.97 21.00 -4.53
C GLN A 257 -1.88 20.66 -5.71
N PHE A 258 -2.27 19.39 -5.81
CA PHE A 258 -3.21 18.94 -6.82
C PHE A 258 -4.42 18.22 -6.21
N PRO A 259 -5.56 18.12 -6.95
CA PRO A 259 -6.73 17.38 -6.51
C PRO A 259 -6.43 15.88 -6.64
N GLY A 260 -6.05 15.28 -5.53
CA GLY A 260 -5.70 13.88 -5.40
C GLY A 260 -5.20 13.56 -4.01
N HIS A 261 -5.10 12.27 -3.71
CA HIS A 261 -4.51 11.72 -2.50
C HIS A 261 -3.96 10.31 -2.79
N ASN A 262 -3.27 9.71 -1.82
CA ASN A 262 -2.67 8.37 -1.94
C ASN A 262 -1.83 8.24 -3.23
N ILE A 263 -0.75 9.02 -3.32
CA ILE A 263 0.16 9.00 -4.48
C ILE A 263 1.13 7.83 -4.31
N ARG A 264 1.14 6.91 -5.27
CA ARG A 264 1.85 5.62 -5.13
C ARG A 264 2.82 5.28 -6.26
N GLY A 265 2.82 6.09 -7.30
CA GLY A 265 3.76 5.96 -8.40
C GLY A 265 4.00 7.31 -9.08
N LEU A 266 5.26 7.55 -9.39
CA LEU A 266 5.72 8.62 -10.26
C LEU A 266 6.50 7.98 -11.41
N ALA A 267 6.20 8.39 -12.63
CA ALA A 267 7.01 8.07 -13.80
C ALA A 267 7.10 9.29 -14.73
N VAL A 268 7.90 9.20 -15.77
CA VAL A 268 8.03 10.25 -16.79
C VAL A 268 8.00 9.62 -18.18
N THR A 269 7.43 10.31 -19.16
CA THR A 269 7.46 9.91 -20.57
C THR A 269 8.92 9.87 -21.09
N PRO A 270 9.24 9.01 -22.09
CA PRO A 270 10.61 8.94 -22.64
C PRO A 270 11.14 10.24 -23.25
N ASP A 271 10.24 11.14 -23.66
CA ASP A 271 10.57 12.47 -24.17
C ASP A 271 10.63 13.57 -23.09
N PHE A 272 10.47 13.18 -21.82
CA PHE A 272 10.44 14.02 -20.63
C PHE A 272 9.35 15.10 -20.58
N LYS A 273 8.37 15.10 -21.50
CA LYS A 273 7.32 16.15 -21.55
C LYS A 273 6.17 15.94 -20.58
N SER A 274 5.98 14.74 -20.02
CA SER A 274 4.89 14.52 -19.05
C SER A 274 5.32 13.60 -17.90
N ILE A 275 4.97 14.03 -16.69
CA ILE A 275 5.09 13.27 -15.45
C ILE A 275 3.77 12.54 -15.23
N LEU A 276 3.85 11.21 -15.10
CA LEU A 276 2.71 10.36 -14.79
C LEU A 276 2.60 10.17 -13.28
N VAL A 277 1.38 10.32 -12.76
CA VAL A 277 1.06 10.19 -11.33
C VAL A 277 -0.12 9.24 -11.17
N SER A 278 0.10 8.09 -10.52
CA SER A 278 -0.98 7.22 -10.06
C SER A 278 -1.50 7.70 -8.70
N HIS A 279 -2.80 7.98 -8.63
CA HIS A 279 -3.44 8.52 -7.44
C HIS A 279 -4.93 8.14 -7.37
N GLN A 280 -5.61 8.60 -6.31
CA GLN A 280 -7.07 8.55 -6.20
C GLN A 280 -7.62 9.96 -5.97
N MET A 281 -8.94 10.15 -6.14
CA MET A 281 -9.62 11.36 -5.69
C MET A 281 -10.88 10.97 -4.91
N LEU A 282 -11.01 11.52 -3.71
CA LEU A 282 -12.20 11.41 -2.86
C LEU A 282 -12.99 12.71 -2.95
N ASN A 283 -14.23 12.61 -3.39
CA ASN A 283 -15.15 13.72 -3.53
C ASN A 283 -15.95 13.94 -2.25
N GLU A 284 -15.69 15.06 -1.57
CA GLU A 284 -16.37 15.42 -0.32
C GLU A 284 -17.84 15.84 -0.50
N LEU A 285 -18.30 16.05 -1.73
CA LEU A 285 -19.67 16.42 -2.07
C LEU A 285 -20.53 15.24 -2.56
N ALA A 286 -19.93 14.07 -2.78
CA ALA A 286 -20.64 12.86 -3.15
C ALA A 286 -21.13 12.12 -1.90
N HIS A 287 -22.34 11.56 -1.97
CA HIS A 287 -22.88 10.78 -0.87
C HIS A 287 -22.33 9.35 -0.91
N THR A 288 -22.25 8.69 0.24
CA THR A 288 -22.01 7.24 0.32
C THR A 288 -23.27 6.41 0.03
N ILE A 289 -23.89 6.70 -1.12
CA ILE A 289 -25.00 5.92 -1.68
C ILE A 289 -24.52 5.10 -2.85
N ARG A 290 -25.16 3.94 -3.06
CA ARG A 290 -24.77 3.00 -4.11
C ARG A 290 -24.64 3.63 -5.50
N ASN A 291 -25.52 4.56 -5.88
CA ASN A 291 -25.43 5.26 -7.18
C ASN A 291 -24.12 6.05 -7.34
N ASP A 292 -23.77 6.84 -6.33
CA ASP A 292 -22.61 7.73 -6.40
C ASP A 292 -21.30 6.93 -6.29
N VAL A 293 -21.33 5.78 -5.61
CA VAL A 293 -20.23 4.81 -5.63
C VAL A 293 -20.13 4.10 -6.99
N HIS A 294 -21.24 3.58 -7.54
CA HIS A 294 -21.26 2.86 -8.83
C HIS A 294 -20.59 3.64 -9.96
N TRP A 295 -20.88 4.94 -10.06
CA TRP A 295 -20.33 5.84 -11.09
C TRP A 295 -18.94 6.41 -10.76
N GLY A 296 -18.29 5.99 -9.67
CA GLY A 296 -17.00 6.54 -9.23
C GLY A 296 -17.05 8.00 -8.77
N LEU A 297 -18.25 8.54 -8.49
CA LEU A 297 -18.43 9.95 -8.09
C LEU A 297 -17.91 10.22 -6.68
N LEU A 298 -17.95 9.22 -5.79
CA LEU A 298 -17.35 9.30 -4.45
C LEU A 298 -15.84 9.13 -4.47
N MET A 299 -15.34 8.12 -5.18
CA MET A 299 -13.93 7.78 -5.26
C MET A 299 -13.59 7.42 -6.70
N SER A 300 -12.70 8.20 -7.33
CA SER A 300 -12.06 7.84 -8.59
C SER A 300 -10.69 7.23 -8.35
N ASN A 301 -10.19 6.49 -9.34
CA ASN A 301 -8.88 5.86 -9.32
C ASN A 301 -8.21 6.26 -10.62
N ASP A 302 -7.12 7.01 -10.57
CA ASP A 302 -6.72 7.85 -11.70
C ASP A 302 -5.23 7.71 -12.02
N LEU A 303 -4.94 7.76 -13.32
CA LEU A 303 -3.61 8.04 -13.83
C LEU A 303 -3.62 9.43 -14.47
N ARG A 304 -2.73 10.31 -14.02
CA ARG A 304 -2.66 11.70 -14.48
C ARG A 304 -1.33 11.99 -15.17
N TRP A 305 -1.39 12.54 -16.38
CA TRP A 305 -0.26 13.10 -17.09
C TRP A 305 -0.22 14.60 -16.84
N LEU A 306 0.74 15.03 -16.03
CA LEU A 306 1.05 16.43 -15.80
C LEU A 306 2.14 16.88 -16.77
N LYS A 307 1.99 18.04 -17.41
CA LYS A 307 3.07 18.58 -18.25
C LYS A 307 4.26 18.97 -17.38
N THR A 308 5.45 18.47 -17.74
CA THR A 308 6.66 18.59 -16.92
C THR A 308 6.98 20.05 -16.60
N ASP A 309 6.99 20.91 -17.62
CA ASP A 309 7.29 22.34 -17.46
C ASP A 309 6.28 23.02 -16.53
N ALA A 310 4.99 22.67 -16.61
CA ALA A 310 3.94 23.21 -15.74
C ALA A 310 4.08 22.75 -14.27
N VAL A 311 4.62 21.56 -14.01
CA VAL A 311 4.98 21.10 -12.65
C VAL A 311 6.18 21.89 -12.13
N LEU A 312 7.21 22.08 -12.96
CA LEU A 312 8.43 22.80 -12.62
C LEU A 312 8.18 24.29 -12.35
N GLU A 313 7.50 24.99 -13.25
CA GLU A 313 7.15 26.41 -13.13
C GLU A 313 6.08 26.65 -12.05
N GLY A 314 5.01 25.86 -12.07
CA GLY A 314 3.87 25.97 -11.14
C GLY A 314 2.81 26.99 -11.56
N GLY A 315 2.16 27.62 -10.57
CA GLY A 315 1.08 28.59 -10.82
C GLY A 315 -0.31 27.96 -11.02
N LYS A 316 -1.28 28.74 -11.52
CA LYS A 316 -2.67 28.27 -11.70
C LYS A 316 -2.86 27.33 -12.90
N GLU A 317 -1.92 27.31 -13.83
CA GLU A 317 -2.01 26.59 -15.11
C GLU A 317 -1.35 25.20 -15.06
N GLN A 318 -1.08 24.65 -13.87
CA GLN A 318 -0.53 23.29 -13.66
C GLN A 318 -1.30 22.17 -14.38
N TYR A 319 -2.57 22.38 -14.72
CA TYR A 319 -3.42 21.43 -15.45
C TYR A 319 -3.55 21.74 -16.95
N PHE A 320 -3.01 22.85 -17.43
CA PHE A 320 -3.13 23.22 -18.85
C PHE A 320 -2.36 22.22 -19.72
N GLY A 321 -3.04 21.66 -20.72
CA GLY A 321 -2.52 20.56 -21.54
C GLY A 321 -2.26 19.24 -20.81
N SER A 322 -2.57 19.15 -19.52
CA SER A 322 -2.50 17.92 -18.73
C SER A 322 -3.80 17.12 -18.91
N HIS A 323 -3.75 15.79 -18.78
CA HIS A 323 -4.93 14.95 -18.85
C HIS A 323 -4.99 13.93 -17.72
N MET A 324 -6.19 13.41 -17.47
CA MET A 324 -6.48 12.38 -16.48
C MET A 324 -7.18 11.24 -17.22
N HIS A 325 -6.73 10.02 -16.96
CA HIS A 325 -7.38 8.80 -17.41
C HIS A 325 -7.92 8.05 -16.17
N PRO A 326 -9.24 7.88 -16.04
CA PRO A 326 -9.82 7.00 -15.04
C PRO A 326 -9.34 5.56 -15.29
N LEU A 327 -8.82 4.91 -14.27
CA LEU A 327 -8.37 3.51 -14.32
C LEU A 327 -9.51 2.51 -14.10
N GLY A 328 -10.64 2.99 -13.56
CA GLY A 328 -11.85 2.21 -13.28
C GLY A 328 -13.04 2.70 -14.11
N ASP A 329 -13.99 1.79 -14.31
CA ASP A 329 -15.24 1.98 -15.04
C ASP A 329 -16.43 1.76 -14.10
N ALA A 330 -17.62 2.26 -14.47
CA ALA A 330 -18.84 1.94 -13.71
C ALA A 330 -19.11 0.42 -13.71
N GLY A 331 -19.37 -0.17 -12.54
CA GLY A 331 -19.42 -1.63 -12.37
C GLY A 331 -18.06 -2.34 -12.23
N ALA A 332 -16.94 -1.63 -12.43
CA ALA A 332 -15.59 -2.19 -12.39
C ALA A 332 -14.55 -1.12 -12.03
N GLY A 333 -14.56 -0.65 -10.79
CA GLY A 333 -13.52 0.21 -10.22
C GLY A 333 -12.12 -0.43 -10.24
N ALA A 334 -11.11 0.33 -9.87
CA ALA A 334 -9.70 -0.07 -10.00
C ALA A 334 -8.87 0.02 -8.71
N ALA A 335 -9.45 0.54 -7.63
CA ALA A 335 -8.98 0.69 -6.24
C ALA A 335 -7.47 0.54 -5.96
N ASP A 336 -6.92 1.53 -5.27
CA ASP A 336 -5.50 1.61 -4.89
C ASP A 336 -4.54 1.40 -6.07
N PRO A 337 -4.50 2.33 -7.05
CA PRO A 337 -3.38 2.41 -7.99
C PRO A 337 -2.06 2.50 -7.20
N GLU A 338 -1.12 1.61 -7.47
CA GLU A 338 0.20 1.54 -6.85
C GLU A 338 1.27 2.03 -7.85
N ALA A 339 2.32 1.24 -8.12
CA ALA A 339 3.38 1.63 -9.05
C ALA A 339 2.90 1.88 -10.49
N VAL A 340 3.42 2.93 -11.12
CA VAL A 340 3.37 3.17 -12.57
C VAL A 340 4.77 3.05 -13.16
N VAL A 341 4.89 2.44 -14.35
CA VAL A 341 6.11 2.44 -15.17
C VAL A 341 5.79 2.81 -16.61
N VAL A 342 6.74 3.46 -17.28
CA VAL A 342 6.65 3.80 -18.70
C VAL A 342 7.87 3.21 -19.41
N SER A 343 7.62 2.41 -20.44
CA SER A 343 8.65 1.85 -21.32
C SER A 343 9.25 2.90 -22.26
N SER A 344 10.42 2.63 -22.82
CA SER A 344 11.05 3.46 -23.86
C SER A 344 10.18 3.70 -25.10
N GLN A 345 9.18 2.83 -25.35
CA GLN A 345 8.21 2.94 -26.45
C GLN A 345 6.91 3.67 -26.08
N GLY A 346 6.82 4.25 -24.88
CA GLY A 346 5.64 4.96 -24.39
C GLY A 346 4.50 4.07 -23.89
N THR A 347 4.66 2.74 -23.89
CA THR A 347 3.71 1.84 -23.22
C THR A 347 3.78 2.06 -21.71
N VAL A 348 2.63 2.34 -21.11
CA VAL A 348 2.42 2.58 -19.69
C VAL A 348 1.85 1.33 -19.04
N LEU A 349 2.35 0.98 -17.85
CA LEU A 349 1.78 -0.06 -17.00
C LEU A 349 1.50 0.51 -15.61
N VAL A 350 0.33 0.18 -15.04
CA VAL A 350 -0.08 0.60 -13.68
C VAL A 350 -0.49 -0.63 -12.88
N ALA A 351 0.04 -0.80 -11.66
CA ALA A 351 -0.41 -1.81 -10.72
C ALA A 351 -1.68 -1.35 -10.00
N LEU A 352 -2.70 -2.21 -9.95
CA LEU A 352 -4.00 -1.93 -9.33
C LEU A 352 -4.17 -2.85 -8.11
N GLY A 353 -3.71 -2.34 -6.96
CA GLY A 353 -3.48 -3.11 -5.75
C GLY A 353 -4.76 -3.68 -5.13
N GLY A 354 -5.84 -2.91 -5.13
CA GLY A 354 -7.11 -3.29 -4.50
C GLY A 354 -7.90 -4.35 -5.27
N VAL A 355 -7.72 -4.43 -6.60
CA VAL A 355 -8.44 -5.37 -7.48
C VAL A 355 -7.60 -6.56 -7.98
N GLY A 356 -6.28 -6.55 -7.73
CA GLY A 356 -5.40 -7.64 -8.13
C GLY A 356 -5.05 -7.67 -9.63
N GLN A 357 -4.97 -6.49 -10.24
CA GLN A 357 -4.82 -6.31 -11.69
C GLN A 357 -3.63 -5.43 -12.04
N ILE A 358 -3.25 -5.43 -13.31
CA ILE A 358 -2.47 -4.34 -13.93
C ILE A 358 -3.25 -3.76 -15.10
N SER A 359 -3.05 -2.47 -15.35
CA SER A 359 -3.52 -1.77 -16.55
C SER A 359 -2.36 -1.60 -17.53
N ILE A 360 -2.55 -1.86 -18.82
CA ILE A 360 -1.50 -1.79 -19.88
C ILE A 360 -2.01 -1.06 -21.12
N GLY A 361 -1.33 -0.02 -21.56
CA GLY A 361 -1.66 0.66 -22.83
C GLY A 361 -0.72 1.82 -23.18
N LYS A 362 -1.17 2.75 -24.01
CA LYS A 362 -0.41 3.94 -24.43
C LYS A 362 -1.25 5.21 -24.28
N GLU A 363 -0.57 6.35 -24.14
CA GLU A 363 -1.20 7.67 -24.08
C GLU A 363 -2.05 7.96 -25.33
N ASP A 364 -1.47 7.80 -26.52
CA ASP A 364 -2.14 8.10 -27.80
C ASP A 364 -3.37 7.21 -28.09
N ASP A 365 -3.39 5.99 -27.55
CA ASP A 365 -4.48 5.02 -27.76
C ASP A 365 -5.68 5.27 -26.83
N PHE A 366 -5.50 6.07 -25.76
CA PHE A 366 -6.49 6.35 -24.70
C PHE A 366 -7.19 5.12 -24.09
N VAL A 367 -6.59 3.93 -24.22
CA VAL A 367 -7.11 2.66 -23.69
C VAL A 367 -6.00 1.97 -22.88
N LEU A 368 -6.30 1.64 -21.63
CA LEU A 368 -5.46 0.81 -20.77
C LEU A 368 -6.22 -0.49 -20.48
N ASP A 369 -5.75 -1.61 -21.05
CA ASP A 369 -6.37 -2.93 -20.85
C ASP A 369 -6.04 -3.46 -19.46
N ARG A 370 -7.06 -3.95 -18.75
CA ARG A 370 -6.93 -4.50 -17.40
C ARG A 370 -6.78 -6.03 -17.42
N LEU A 371 -5.68 -6.52 -16.84
CA LEU A 371 -5.34 -7.94 -16.73
C LEU A 371 -5.24 -8.34 -15.25
N THR A 372 -5.99 -9.37 -14.85
CA THR A 372 -5.88 -9.99 -13.51
C THR A 372 -4.59 -10.82 -13.39
N ILE A 373 -3.81 -10.59 -12.34
CA ILE A 373 -2.47 -11.20 -12.18
C ILE A 373 -2.16 -11.77 -10.79
N GLY A 374 -2.93 -11.43 -9.75
CA GLY A 374 -2.74 -11.90 -8.37
C GLY A 374 -3.09 -10.85 -7.34
N ARG A 375 -3.09 -11.20 -6.05
CA ARG A 375 -3.51 -10.31 -4.95
C ARG A 375 -2.46 -9.26 -4.64
N ARG A 376 -2.91 -7.99 -4.65
CA ARG A 376 -2.16 -6.79 -4.31
C ARG A 376 -0.83 -6.66 -5.08
N PRO A 377 -0.87 -6.45 -6.40
CA PRO A 377 0.30 -6.01 -7.15
C PRO A 377 0.74 -4.62 -6.69
N VAL A 378 2.03 -4.46 -6.33
CA VAL A 378 2.56 -3.21 -5.75
C VAL A 378 3.78 -2.64 -6.47
N ALA A 379 4.50 -3.43 -7.24
CA ALA A 379 5.71 -3.01 -7.95
C ALA A 379 5.84 -3.73 -9.29
N ILE A 380 6.34 -3.01 -10.30
CA ILE A 380 6.55 -3.51 -11.66
C ILE A 380 8.03 -3.28 -12.03
N ALA A 381 8.67 -4.28 -12.65
CA ALA A 381 9.97 -4.14 -13.30
C ALA A 381 9.91 -4.70 -14.72
N LEU A 382 10.51 -3.99 -15.68
CA LEU A 382 10.56 -4.42 -17.09
C LEU A 382 11.79 -5.29 -17.35
N SER A 383 11.67 -6.24 -18.28
CA SER A 383 12.82 -6.91 -18.90
C SER A 383 13.67 -5.91 -19.69
N LYS A 384 14.92 -6.27 -19.98
CA LYS A 384 15.88 -5.41 -20.69
C LYS A 384 15.45 -5.04 -22.12
N ASP A 385 14.60 -5.86 -22.73
CA ASP A 385 13.98 -5.62 -24.04
C ASP A 385 12.56 -5.03 -23.96
N GLU A 386 12.07 -4.76 -22.74
CA GLU A 386 10.74 -4.21 -22.42
C GLU A 386 9.55 -5.00 -23.02
N LYS A 387 9.74 -6.31 -23.26
CA LYS A 387 8.66 -7.21 -23.72
C LYS A 387 7.95 -7.93 -22.58
N THR A 388 8.63 -8.09 -21.45
CA THR A 388 8.13 -8.77 -20.26
C THR A 388 8.06 -7.81 -19.08
N ALA A 389 6.93 -7.78 -18.38
CA ALA A 389 6.81 -7.16 -17.07
C ALA A 389 6.82 -8.23 -15.97
N TYR A 390 7.63 -8.00 -14.94
CA TYR A 390 7.60 -8.72 -13.67
C TYR A 390 6.83 -7.89 -12.67
N VAL A 391 5.82 -8.46 -12.01
CA VAL A 391 4.95 -7.74 -11.07
C VAL A 391 4.90 -8.45 -9.73
N ALA A 392 5.18 -7.72 -8.66
CA ALA A 392 5.20 -8.24 -7.29
C ALA A 392 3.78 -8.29 -6.70
N ASN A 393 3.20 -9.48 -6.60
CA ASN A 393 1.93 -9.74 -5.93
C ASN A 393 2.18 -9.91 -4.43
N GLN A 394 2.00 -8.81 -3.68
CA GLN A 394 2.37 -8.73 -2.27
C GLN A 394 1.69 -9.79 -1.40
N PHE A 395 0.42 -10.14 -1.65
CA PHE A 395 -0.32 -11.04 -0.77
C PHE A 395 -0.37 -12.50 -1.23
N ASP A 396 0.16 -12.80 -2.41
CA ASP A 396 0.35 -14.16 -2.91
C ASP A 396 1.76 -14.70 -2.66
N ASP A 397 2.67 -13.88 -2.12
CA ASP A 397 4.12 -14.16 -2.11
C ASP A 397 4.60 -14.67 -3.47
N SER A 398 4.24 -13.94 -4.53
CA SER A 398 4.54 -14.35 -5.91
C SER A 398 4.91 -13.21 -6.85
N ILE A 399 5.57 -13.56 -7.95
CA ILE A 399 5.84 -12.68 -9.08
C ILE A 399 5.00 -13.14 -10.28
N ALA A 400 4.14 -12.26 -10.79
CA ALA A 400 3.50 -12.44 -12.08
C ALA A 400 4.47 -12.04 -13.21
N VAL A 401 4.55 -12.87 -14.25
CA VAL A 401 5.32 -12.64 -15.47
C VAL A 401 4.33 -12.38 -16.59
N VAL A 402 4.38 -11.19 -17.19
CA VAL A 402 3.39 -10.71 -18.16
C VAL A 402 4.07 -10.36 -19.47
N ASN A 403 3.54 -10.87 -20.59
CA ASN A 403 3.90 -10.41 -21.92
C ASN A 403 3.14 -9.10 -22.20
N ILE A 404 3.90 -8.03 -22.48
CA ILE A 404 3.37 -6.66 -22.62
C ILE A 404 2.69 -6.47 -23.99
N GLU A 405 3.20 -7.11 -25.04
CA GLU A 405 2.66 -7.03 -26.41
C GLU A 405 1.36 -7.85 -26.53
N GLU A 406 1.35 -9.07 -25.98
CA GLU A 406 0.15 -9.92 -25.92
C GLU A 406 -0.85 -9.51 -24.81
N LYS A 407 -0.47 -8.57 -23.93
CA LYS A 407 -1.24 -8.12 -22.75
C LYS A 407 -1.72 -9.29 -21.88
N LYS A 408 -0.82 -10.24 -21.62
CA LYS A 408 -1.17 -11.58 -21.11
C LYS A 408 -0.26 -12.08 -19.99
N LEU A 409 -0.86 -12.69 -18.97
CA LEU A 409 -0.15 -13.42 -17.92
C LEU A 409 0.47 -14.71 -18.50
N VAL A 410 1.80 -14.81 -18.44
CA VAL A 410 2.58 -15.95 -18.93
C VAL A 410 2.79 -16.99 -17.84
N LYS A 411 3.16 -16.55 -16.63
CA LYS A 411 3.46 -17.41 -15.49
C LYS A 411 3.27 -16.65 -14.17
N THR A 412 2.99 -17.37 -13.09
CA THR A 412 3.12 -16.88 -11.72
C THR A 412 4.18 -17.72 -11.00
N ILE A 413 5.16 -17.07 -10.37
CA ILE A 413 6.29 -17.70 -9.68
C ILE A 413 6.10 -17.48 -8.17
N GLY A 414 5.93 -18.54 -7.39
CA GLY A 414 5.88 -18.43 -5.93
C GLY A 414 7.29 -18.24 -5.36
N VAL A 415 7.48 -17.26 -4.47
CA VAL A 415 8.80 -16.92 -3.92
C VAL A 415 9.20 -17.76 -2.68
N GLY A 416 8.39 -18.75 -2.32
CA GLY A 416 8.64 -19.72 -1.25
C GLY A 416 7.34 -20.16 -0.55
N PRO A 417 7.40 -21.10 0.42
CA PRO A 417 6.22 -21.59 1.11
C PRO A 417 5.66 -20.57 2.10
N LEU A 418 4.33 -20.44 2.06
CA LEU A 418 3.52 -19.59 2.94
C LEU A 418 3.18 -20.32 4.25
N PRO A 419 3.19 -19.62 5.40
CA PRO A 419 2.61 -20.11 6.65
C PRO A 419 1.08 -19.95 6.63
N ASN A 420 0.43 -20.51 7.65
CA ASN A 420 -0.96 -20.22 7.94
C ASN A 420 -1.07 -18.75 8.39
N LEU A 421 -1.99 -18.00 7.77
CA LEU A 421 -2.23 -16.61 8.16
C LEU A 421 -2.92 -16.56 9.53
N THR A 422 -2.39 -15.72 10.41
CA THR A 422 -3.08 -15.27 11.62
C THR A 422 -4.32 -14.45 11.26
N VAL A 423 -5.20 -14.23 12.25
CA VAL A 423 -6.41 -13.40 12.08
C VAL A 423 -6.06 -11.97 11.61
N ALA A 424 -4.97 -11.39 12.12
CA ALA A 424 -4.51 -10.06 11.70
C ALA A 424 -3.90 -10.06 10.28
N GLU A 425 -3.17 -11.11 9.87
CA GLU A 425 -2.62 -11.20 8.50
C GLU A 425 -3.71 -11.48 7.45
N ARG A 426 -4.81 -12.17 7.82
CA ARG A 426 -6.05 -12.20 7.02
C ARG A 426 -6.68 -10.81 6.93
N GLY A 427 -6.74 -10.11 8.06
CA GLY A 427 -7.28 -8.75 8.16
C GLY A 427 -6.54 -7.74 7.30
N GLU A 428 -5.20 -7.85 7.22
CA GLU A 428 -4.37 -7.05 6.30
C GLU A 428 -4.83 -7.25 4.86
N ILE A 429 -5.03 -8.50 4.44
CA ILE A 429 -5.47 -8.80 3.06
C ILE A 429 -6.83 -8.15 2.78
N LEU A 430 -7.80 -8.32 3.68
CA LEU A 430 -9.16 -7.78 3.52
C LEU A 430 -9.22 -6.23 3.59
N PHE A 431 -8.39 -5.60 4.44
CA PHE A 431 -8.29 -4.14 4.55
C PHE A 431 -7.88 -3.48 3.22
N HIS A 432 -7.07 -4.19 2.44
CA HIS A 432 -6.55 -3.78 1.15
C HIS A 432 -7.31 -4.42 -0.05
N ASP A 433 -8.45 -5.07 0.20
CA ASP A 433 -9.24 -5.76 -0.83
C ASP A 433 -10.45 -4.90 -1.23
N ALA A 434 -10.51 -4.52 -2.50
CA ALA A 434 -11.57 -3.66 -3.01
C ALA A 434 -12.94 -4.35 -3.10
N ARG A 435 -12.97 -5.69 -3.07
CA ARG A 435 -14.21 -6.48 -3.00
C ARG A 435 -15.00 -6.27 -1.71
N MET A 436 -14.39 -5.59 -0.72
CA MET A 436 -15.08 -5.04 0.46
C MET A 436 -15.92 -3.79 0.15
N SER A 437 -15.96 -3.31 -1.10
CA SER A 437 -16.77 -2.17 -1.56
C SER A 437 -17.67 -2.53 -2.75
N HIS A 438 -18.69 -1.71 -2.97
CA HIS A 438 -19.48 -1.77 -4.21
C HIS A 438 -18.59 -1.50 -5.43
N ASP A 439 -18.66 -2.39 -6.42
CA ASP A 439 -17.95 -2.33 -7.69
C ASP A 439 -16.42 -2.16 -7.61
N SER A 440 -15.82 -2.40 -6.44
CA SER A 440 -14.36 -2.32 -6.23
C SER A 440 -13.73 -0.95 -6.54
N TRP A 441 -14.45 0.14 -6.26
CA TRP A 441 -13.91 1.51 -6.38
C TRP A 441 -12.91 1.89 -5.28
N MET A 442 -12.96 1.22 -4.12
CA MET A 442 -12.10 1.52 -2.97
C MET A 442 -11.87 0.29 -2.08
N SER A 443 -10.75 0.28 -1.35
CA SER A 443 -10.58 -0.57 -0.17
C SER A 443 -10.50 0.31 1.08
N CYS A 444 -10.26 -0.25 2.28
CA CYS A 444 -10.03 0.58 3.46
C CYS A 444 -8.77 1.46 3.30
N GLN A 445 -7.75 0.97 2.56
CA GLN A 445 -6.52 1.70 2.22
C GLN A 445 -6.75 3.01 1.48
N SER A 446 -7.78 3.08 0.62
CA SER A 446 -8.03 4.25 -0.22
C SER A 446 -8.33 5.50 0.61
N CYS A 447 -8.98 5.32 1.77
CA CYS A 447 -9.22 6.37 2.76
C CYS A 447 -8.15 6.37 3.86
N HIS A 448 -7.86 5.20 4.41
CA HIS A 448 -6.95 4.99 5.54
C HIS A 448 -5.57 4.54 5.08
N THR A 449 -4.93 5.38 4.25
CA THR A 449 -3.68 5.07 3.55
C THR A 449 -2.54 4.65 4.48
N ASP A 450 -2.07 3.41 4.31
CA ASP A 450 -1.11 2.69 5.15
C ASP A 450 -1.48 2.71 6.64
N GLY A 451 -2.79 2.65 6.93
CA GLY A 451 -3.37 2.76 8.28
C GLY A 451 -3.51 4.20 8.80
N HIS A 452 -2.97 5.20 8.09
CA HIS A 452 -3.13 6.60 8.43
C HIS A 452 -4.45 7.17 7.89
N ALA A 453 -4.47 8.43 7.47
CA ALA A 453 -5.61 9.05 6.78
C ALA A 453 -5.10 9.91 5.61
N ASN A 454 -5.85 9.89 4.50
CA ASN A 454 -5.59 10.71 3.31
C ASN A 454 -5.86 12.23 3.50
N GLY A 455 -6.23 12.66 4.72
CA GLY A 455 -6.55 14.05 5.07
C GLY A 455 -7.87 14.59 4.49
N GLN A 456 -8.63 13.78 3.74
CA GLN A 456 -9.83 14.21 3.04
C GLN A 456 -11.09 14.17 3.91
N LEU A 457 -12.15 14.82 3.43
CA LEU A 457 -13.51 14.69 3.97
C LEU A 457 -14.26 13.61 3.18
N ASN A 458 -15.13 12.87 3.84
CA ASN A 458 -16.15 12.07 3.18
C ASN A 458 -17.50 12.18 3.90
N ASP A 459 -18.57 12.28 3.12
CA ASP A 459 -19.93 12.14 3.62
C ASP A 459 -20.27 10.64 3.77
N ASN A 460 -19.72 10.05 4.82
CA ASN A 460 -19.61 8.61 4.98
C ASN A 460 -20.84 7.91 5.59
N PHE A 461 -21.92 8.65 5.86
CA PHE A 461 -23.17 8.15 6.45
C PHE A 461 -22.99 7.35 7.76
N SER A 462 -21.81 7.41 8.41
CA SER A 462 -21.52 6.64 9.63
C SER A 462 -22.31 7.14 10.84
N ASP A 463 -22.68 8.43 10.82
CA ASP A 463 -23.61 9.06 11.76
C ASP A 463 -25.09 8.94 11.35
N LYS A 464 -25.38 8.30 10.21
CA LYS A 464 -26.69 8.15 9.57
C LYS A 464 -27.29 9.46 9.03
N SER A 465 -26.44 10.43 8.67
CA SER A 465 -26.83 11.68 8.04
C SER A 465 -26.04 11.98 6.76
N PHE A 466 -26.56 12.88 5.92
CA PHE A 466 -25.91 13.37 4.70
C PHE A 466 -25.81 14.90 4.76
N GLY A 467 -24.77 15.46 4.16
CA GLY A 467 -24.51 16.89 4.07
C GLY A 467 -23.50 17.44 5.08
N ALA A 468 -22.95 16.59 5.96
CA ALA A 468 -21.96 16.98 6.97
C ALA A 468 -20.64 16.18 6.86
N PRO A 469 -19.93 16.28 5.72
CA PRO A 469 -18.80 15.40 5.40
C PRO A 469 -17.67 15.53 6.44
N LYS A 470 -17.19 14.40 6.96
CA LYS A 470 -16.22 14.34 8.07
C LYS A 470 -14.84 13.92 7.60
N ARG A 471 -13.80 14.44 8.26
CA ARG A 471 -12.41 14.09 7.97
C ARG A 471 -12.15 12.64 8.30
N VAL A 472 -11.53 11.93 7.36
CA VAL A 472 -11.06 10.55 7.57
C VAL A 472 -10.09 10.51 8.77
N LEU A 473 -10.34 9.60 9.70
CA LEU A 473 -9.53 9.41 10.90
C LEU A 473 -8.33 8.49 10.61
N SER A 474 -7.19 8.76 11.25
CA SER A 474 -6.08 7.81 11.25
C SER A 474 -6.43 6.62 12.13
N LEU A 475 -6.04 5.41 11.72
CA LEU A 475 -6.24 4.18 12.52
C LEU A 475 -5.01 3.82 13.35
N LEU A 476 -3.83 4.33 12.95
CA LEU A 476 -2.55 4.15 13.66
C LEU A 476 -2.66 4.47 15.16
N GLY A 477 -2.53 3.44 16.01
CA GLY A 477 -2.59 3.56 17.46
C GLY A 477 -3.93 4.03 18.00
N GLN A 478 -5.06 3.64 17.39
CA GLN A 478 -6.41 4.04 17.82
C GLN A 478 -7.35 2.87 18.19
N SER A 479 -6.85 1.63 18.30
CA SER A 479 -7.68 0.46 18.62
C SER A 479 -8.19 0.38 20.07
N ASP A 480 -7.65 1.24 20.94
CA ASP A 480 -7.98 1.39 22.36
C ASP A 480 -8.72 2.72 22.66
N THR A 481 -9.22 3.42 21.63
CA THR A 481 -9.89 4.73 21.76
C THR A 481 -11.40 4.65 21.55
N ALA A 482 -12.04 3.60 22.05
CA ALA A 482 -13.50 3.49 22.01
C ALA A 482 -14.17 4.60 22.86
N PRO A 483 -15.33 5.12 22.45
CA PRO A 483 -16.12 4.74 21.28
C PRO A 483 -15.61 5.38 19.98
N TYR A 484 -16.02 4.79 18.86
CA TYR A 484 -15.62 5.17 17.51
C TYR A 484 -16.66 6.07 16.82
N ALA A 485 -16.26 6.58 15.65
CA ALA A 485 -16.88 7.67 14.89
C ALA A 485 -16.82 9.04 15.59
N TRP A 486 -16.89 10.13 14.81
CA TRP A 486 -16.79 11.51 15.30
C TRP A 486 -17.86 11.91 16.33
N ASN A 487 -18.96 11.15 16.40
CA ASN A 487 -20.06 11.34 17.33
C ASN A 487 -20.01 10.38 18.55
N GLY A 488 -19.01 9.50 18.64
CA GLY A 488 -18.85 8.53 19.74
C GLY A 488 -19.96 7.51 19.87
N LYS A 489 -20.75 7.24 18.82
CA LYS A 489 -21.96 6.37 18.90
C LYS A 489 -21.66 4.88 18.66
N VAL A 490 -20.42 4.48 18.40
CA VAL A 490 -20.06 3.08 18.07
C VAL A 490 -19.14 2.48 19.15
N ALA A 491 -19.62 1.49 19.89
CA ALA A 491 -18.93 0.99 21.09
C ALA A 491 -17.65 0.18 20.83
N ASP A 492 -17.57 -0.53 19.70
CA ASP A 492 -16.45 -1.44 19.39
C ASP A 492 -15.97 -1.33 17.94
N LEU A 493 -14.73 -1.74 17.71
CA LEU A 493 -14.03 -1.58 16.43
C LEU A 493 -14.60 -2.48 15.33
N ALA A 494 -15.08 -3.67 15.67
CA ALA A 494 -15.68 -4.58 14.70
C ALA A 494 -17.00 -3.99 14.17
N THR A 495 -17.87 -3.50 15.05
CA THR A 495 -19.09 -2.77 14.65
C THR A 495 -18.76 -1.52 13.82
N GLN A 496 -17.65 -0.81 14.09
CA GLN A 496 -17.21 0.30 13.24
C GLN A 496 -16.76 -0.15 11.85
N VAL A 497 -16.02 -1.26 11.74
CA VAL A 497 -15.62 -1.85 10.45
C VAL A 497 -16.86 -2.30 9.65
N GLU A 498 -17.80 -2.99 10.29
CA GLU A 498 -19.06 -3.42 9.67
C GLU A 498 -19.87 -2.22 9.16
N ASN A 499 -19.98 -1.14 9.96
CA ASN A 499 -20.60 0.12 9.54
C ASN A 499 -19.90 0.72 8.30
N SER A 500 -18.56 0.73 8.28
CA SER A 500 -17.80 1.27 7.15
C SER A 500 -17.99 0.44 5.88
N VAL A 501 -17.93 -0.89 5.96
CA VAL A 501 -18.12 -1.79 4.81
C VAL A 501 -19.54 -1.67 4.23
N THR A 502 -20.56 -1.70 5.09
CA THR A 502 -21.97 -1.73 4.66
C THR A 502 -22.53 -0.38 4.24
N LYS A 503 -22.11 0.73 4.88
CA LYS A 503 -22.64 2.08 4.61
C LYS A 503 -21.68 2.87 3.74
N THR A 504 -20.48 3.17 4.25
CA THR A 504 -19.48 3.99 3.54
C THR A 504 -19.08 3.37 2.20
N MET A 505 -18.70 2.10 2.21
CA MET A 505 -18.19 1.37 1.04
C MET A 505 -19.33 0.71 0.25
N SER A 506 -20.58 0.76 0.75
CA SER A 506 -21.79 0.27 0.10
C SER A 506 -21.76 -1.21 -0.36
N ARG A 507 -20.95 -2.08 0.27
CA ARG A 507 -20.85 -3.51 -0.10
C ARG A 507 -22.25 -4.14 -0.19
N GLU A 508 -22.47 -4.91 -1.25
CA GLU A 508 -23.80 -5.43 -1.57
C GLU A 508 -24.31 -6.43 -0.54
N ASP A 509 -23.50 -7.43 -0.22
CA ASP A 509 -23.77 -8.38 0.86
C ASP A 509 -23.15 -7.90 2.18
N PRO A 510 -23.81 -8.14 3.33
CA PRO A 510 -23.19 -7.95 4.64
C PRO A 510 -21.88 -8.75 4.75
N PRO A 511 -20.79 -8.16 5.27
CA PRO A 511 -19.54 -8.89 5.48
C PRO A 511 -19.74 -10.01 6.50
N ALA A 512 -19.04 -11.13 6.32
CA ALA A 512 -19.04 -12.21 7.29
C ALA A 512 -18.38 -11.75 8.59
N ARG A 513 -18.82 -12.29 9.72
CA ARG A 513 -18.37 -11.81 11.04
C ARG A 513 -16.86 -11.96 11.24
N ASP A 514 -16.27 -13.02 10.68
CA ASP A 514 -14.83 -13.29 10.74
C ASP A 514 -14.00 -12.40 9.78
N GLU A 515 -14.60 -11.86 8.70
CA GLU A 515 -13.98 -10.82 7.87
C GLU A 515 -13.84 -9.52 8.68
N VAL A 516 -14.93 -9.11 9.33
CA VAL A 516 -14.99 -7.91 10.18
C VAL A 516 -14.01 -8.02 11.35
N GLU A 517 -14.00 -9.16 12.05
CA GLU A 517 -13.09 -9.41 13.17
C GLU A 517 -11.63 -9.51 12.73
N ALA A 518 -11.35 -10.04 11.53
CA ALA A 518 -10.01 -10.04 10.97
C ALA A 518 -9.51 -8.62 10.69
N ILE A 519 -10.30 -7.78 10.02
CA ILE A 519 -9.94 -6.37 9.76
C ILE A 519 -9.74 -5.60 11.07
N ALA A 520 -10.62 -5.79 12.07
CA ALA A 520 -10.47 -5.17 13.39
C ALA A 520 -9.18 -5.64 14.10
N ALA A 521 -8.82 -6.92 14.00
CA ALA A 521 -7.57 -7.45 14.54
C ALA A 521 -6.34 -6.88 13.81
N TYR A 522 -6.40 -6.68 12.49
CA TYR A 522 -5.34 -5.99 11.74
C TYR A 522 -5.18 -4.55 12.20
N ILE A 523 -6.28 -3.80 12.31
CA ILE A 523 -6.26 -2.41 12.81
C ILE A 523 -5.63 -2.32 14.21
N ALA A 524 -5.87 -3.31 15.08
CA ALA A 524 -5.24 -3.39 16.39
C ALA A 524 -3.71 -3.63 16.38
N THR A 525 -3.13 -4.05 15.25
CA THR A 525 -1.66 -4.13 15.08
C THR A 525 -1.02 -2.79 14.69
N LEU A 526 -1.81 -1.83 14.19
CA LEU A 526 -1.31 -0.57 13.66
C LEU A 526 -0.79 0.33 14.80
N LYS A 527 0.53 0.53 14.85
CA LYS A 527 1.19 1.39 15.84
C LYS A 527 1.16 2.84 15.39
N SER A 528 1.07 3.78 16.35
CA SER A 528 1.41 5.18 16.07
C SER A 528 2.91 5.29 15.74
N PRO A 529 3.30 6.10 14.74
CA PRO A 529 4.71 6.48 14.56
C PRO A 529 5.20 7.28 15.77
N GLN A 530 6.53 7.36 15.94
CA GLN A 530 7.15 8.23 16.95
C GLN A 530 6.68 9.68 16.76
N PRO A 531 6.27 10.41 17.83
CA PRO A 531 5.88 11.81 17.73
C PRO A 531 6.99 12.68 17.15
N LEU A 532 6.65 13.76 16.44
CA LEU A 532 7.68 14.62 15.81
C LEU A 532 8.72 15.13 16.83
N ALA A 533 8.32 15.46 18.06
CA ALA A 533 9.26 15.90 19.09
C ALA A 533 10.31 14.85 19.53
N ALA A 534 10.16 13.58 19.14
CA ALA A 534 11.16 12.54 19.38
C ALA A 534 12.18 12.40 18.23
N ILE A 535 11.91 12.97 17.05
CA ILE A 535 12.69 12.78 15.81
C ILE A 535 13.07 14.10 15.10
N ASP A 536 12.67 15.23 15.68
CA ASP A 536 12.94 16.59 15.23
C ASP A 536 13.51 17.44 16.38
N ASP A 537 14.83 17.52 16.44
CA ASP A 537 15.58 18.24 17.48
C ASP A 537 15.33 19.76 17.51
N SER A 538 14.59 20.31 16.53
CA SER A 538 14.19 21.73 16.55
C SER A 538 13.07 22.04 17.56
N ILE A 539 12.43 21.02 18.14
CA ILE A 539 11.34 21.19 19.11
C ILE A 539 11.90 21.30 20.54
N ASP A 540 11.78 22.49 21.14
CA ASP A 540 12.30 22.79 22.48
C ASP A 540 11.63 21.95 23.59
N ARG A 541 12.44 21.15 24.30
CA ARG A 541 11.97 20.34 25.44
C ARG A 541 11.45 21.19 26.62
N ALA A 542 11.95 22.40 26.81
CA ALA A 542 11.42 23.31 27.82
C ALA A 542 10.03 23.84 27.40
N SER A 543 9.80 24.06 26.11
CA SER A 543 8.50 24.42 25.51
C SER A 543 7.47 23.31 25.71
N ILE A 544 7.85 22.05 25.48
CA ILE A 544 7.01 20.87 25.81
C ILE A 544 6.56 20.89 27.28
N ALA A 545 7.51 21.06 28.22
CA ALA A 545 7.23 21.05 29.66
C ALA A 545 6.44 22.29 30.16
N ARG A 546 6.42 23.39 29.40
CA ARG A 546 5.51 24.53 29.64
C ARG A 546 4.14 24.24 29.05
N GLY A 547 4.08 23.68 27.84
CA GLY A 547 2.85 23.28 27.15
C GLY A 547 2.01 22.30 27.93
N GLU A 548 2.61 21.26 28.53
CA GLU A 548 1.91 20.29 29.39
C GLU A 548 1.21 20.94 30.59
N LYS A 549 1.86 21.95 31.19
CA LYS A 549 1.29 22.72 32.31
C LYS A 549 0.15 23.61 31.85
N ILE A 550 0.26 24.23 30.67
CA ILE A 550 -0.80 25.05 30.08
C ILE A 550 -1.99 24.16 29.69
N PHE A 551 -1.74 23.00 29.09
CA PHE A 551 -2.76 22.01 28.74
C PHE A 551 -3.58 21.59 29.96
N SER A 552 -2.89 21.39 31.09
CA SER A 552 -3.54 21.06 32.36
C SER A 552 -4.26 22.25 32.99
N SER A 553 -3.69 23.46 32.98
CA SER A 553 -4.30 24.65 33.60
C SER A 553 -5.45 25.26 32.78
N ARG A 554 -5.51 24.96 31.48
CA ARG A 554 -6.61 25.30 30.57
C ARG A 554 -7.66 24.17 30.46
N ASN A 555 -7.61 23.19 31.37
CA ASN A 555 -8.55 22.06 31.49
C ASN A 555 -8.70 21.21 30.21
N CYS A 556 -7.67 21.14 29.36
CA CYS A 556 -7.73 20.31 28.14
C CYS A 556 -7.85 18.82 28.47
N ASN A 557 -7.34 18.40 29.64
CA ASN A 557 -7.48 17.04 30.18
C ASN A 557 -8.94 16.58 30.37
N ASP A 558 -9.90 17.50 30.55
CA ASP A 558 -11.32 17.18 30.78
C ASP A 558 -11.96 16.49 29.56
N CYS A 559 -11.41 16.73 28.37
CA CYS A 559 -11.81 16.10 27.10
C CYS A 559 -10.73 15.13 26.58
N HIS A 560 -9.45 15.46 26.78
CA HIS A 560 -8.30 14.75 26.23
C HIS A 560 -7.44 14.13 27.33
N ALA A 561 -8.01 13.19 28.09
CA ALA A 561 -7.37 12.56 29.24
C ALA A 561 -6.29 11.54 28.82
N ALA A 562 -5.14 11.56 29.48
CA ALA A 562 -4.12 10.53 29.37
C ALA A 562 -4.65 9.15 29.85
N PRO A 563 -4.14 8.01 29.34
CA PRO A 563 -3.00 7.85 28.44
C PRO A 563 -3.36 7.90 26.93
N THR A 564 -4.64 7.84 26.58
CA THR A 564 -5.09 7.83 25.17
C THR A 564 -5.30 9.23 24.59
N TYR A 565 -5.32 10.27 25.44
CA TYR A 565 -5.58 11.67 25.10
C TYR A 565 -6.93 11.90 24.38
N THR A 566 -7.93 11.17 24.85
CA THR A 566 -9.34 11.22 24.45
C THR A 566 -10.19 10.88 25.68
N SER A 567 -11.50 10.74 25.52
CA SER A 567 -12.46 10.36 26.54
C SER A 567 -13.66 9.69 25.86
N PRO A 568 -14.46 8.88 26.58
CA PRO A 568 -15.60 8.17 26.00
C PRO A 568 -16.84 9.06 25.76
N GLU A 569 -16.81 10.29 26.26
CA GLU A 569 -17.91 11.26 26.24
C GLU A 569 -17.98 12.03 24.90
N THR A 570 -19.02 12.84 24.76
CA THR A 570 -19.14 13.84 23.68
C THR A 570 -19.25 15.24 24.29
N TYR A 571 -18.71 16.26 23.62
CA TYR A 571 -18.60 17.62 24.18
C TYR A 571 -19.05 18.68 23.18
N ASP A 572 -19.76 19.69 23.66
CA ASP A 572 -19.95 20.95 22.93
C ASP A 572 -18.73 21.84 23.19
N VAL A 573 -17.95 22.07 22.13
CA VAL A 573 -16.70 22.84 22.15
C VAL A 573 -16.78 24.10 21.28
N GLY A 574 -18.00 24.55 20.98
CA GLY A 574 -18.27 25.74 20.17
C GLY A 574 -18.09 25.48 18.66
N LEU A 575 -18.00 24.21 18.27
CA LEU A 575 -18.03 23.76 16.89
C LEU A 575 -19.44 23.30 16.55
N VAL A 576 -19.91 23.66 15.37
CA VAL A 576 -21.20 23.24 14.82
C VAL A 576 -20.92 22.75 13.41
N ASP A 577 -21.48 21.61 13.04
CA ASP A 577 -21.40 21.12 11.67
C ASP A 577 -22.54 21.63 10.78
N GLU A 578 -22.53 21.19 9.52
CA GLU A 578 -23.44 21.60 8.46
C GLU A 578 -24.92 21.22 8.75
N LEU A 579 -25.16 20.28 9.67
CA LEU A 579 -26.50 19.83 10.08
C LEU A 579 -26.89 20.30 11.50
N GLY A 580 -26.00 21.01 12.19
CA GLY A 580 -26.25 21.54 13.52
C GLY A 580 -25.84 20.62 14.68
N GLU A 581 -25.15 19.51 14.44
CA GLU A 581 -24.52 18.73 15.52
C GLU A 581 -23.41 19.56 16.16
N LYS A 582 -23.38 19.53 17.49
CA LYS A 582 -22.44 20.30 18.33
C LYS A 582 -21.60 19.42 19.22
N ARG A 583 -22.05 18.19 19.48
CA ARG A 583 -21.40 17.27 20.41
C ARG A 583 -20.54 16.27 19.65
N PHE A 584 -19.24 16.43 19.80
CA PHE A 584 -18.26 15.54 19.17
C PHE A 584 -17.52 14.72 20.22
N ASN A 585 -17.18 13.48 19.88
CA ASN A 585 -16.19 12.73 20.64
C ASN A 585 -14.79 13.31 20.32
N PRO A 586 -13.97 13.63 21.33
CA PRO A 586 -12.68 14.27 21.11
C PRO A 586 -11.68 13.23 20.57
N PRO A 587 -11.17 13.38 19.33
CA PRO A 587 -10.23 12.40 18.78
C PRO A 587 -8.95 12.35 19.61
N SER A 588 -8.41 11.15 19.83
CA SER A 588 -7.15 10.95 20.55
C SER A 588 -6.03 11.82 19.98
N LEU A 589 -5.29 12.51 20.84
CA LEU A 589 -4.17 13.37 20.43
C LEU A 589 -2.87 12.61 20.17
N ARG A 590 -2.81 11.29 20.38
CA ARG A 590 -1.60 10.49 20.11
C ARG A 590 -1.23 10.53 18.63
N GLY A 591 0.00 10.93 18.32
CA GLY A 591 0.47 11.16 16.96
C GLY A 591 -0.21 12.32 16.25
N VAL A 592 -0.82 13.30 16.97
CA VAL A 592 -1.46 14.47 16.33
C VAL A 592 -0.47 15.30 15.51
N SER A 593 0.81 15.29 15.90
CA SER A 593 1.94 15.86 15.16
C SER A 593 2.00 15.45 13.67
N HIS A 594 1.53 14.24 13.36
CA HIS A 594 1.56 13.67 12.02
C HIS A 594 0.33 13.98 11.18
N ARG A 595 -0.74 14.52 11.77
CA ARG A 595 -2.03 14.69 11.12
C ARG A 595 -2.15 16.11 10.54
N SER A 596 -2.48 16.20 9.26
CA SER A 596 -2.94 17.45 8.65
C SER A 596 -3.92 17.12 7.51
N PRO A 597 -5.03 17.87 7.36
CA PRO A 597 -5.53 18.90 8.26
C PRO A 597 -6.12 18.30 9.56
N LEU A 598 -6.50 19.18 10.49
CA LEU A 598 -7.06 18.88 11.81
C LEU A 598 -8.57 19.18 11.88
N LEU A 599 -9.18 18.79 13.01
CA LEU A 599 -10.63 18.87 13.29
C LEU A 599 -11.48 18.04 12.31
N HIS A 600 -12.80 18.05 12.46
CA HIS A 600 -13.70 17.20 11.67
C HIS A 600 -13.97 17.73 10.26
N ASN A 601 -13.82 19.04 10.03
CA ASN A 601 -14.14 19.74 8.78
C ASN A 601 -12.90 20.39 8.12
N LYS A 602 -11.69 19.84 8.35
CA LYS A 602 -10.39 20.35 7.83
C LYS A 602 -10.03 21.80 8.19
N ARG A 603 -10.77 22.51 9.04
CA ARG A 603 -10.70 23.98 9.17
C ARG A 603 -9.40 24.55 9.78
N ALA A 604 -8.49 23.70 10.25
CA ALA A 604 -7.14 24.07 10.68
C ALA A 604 -6.12 23.12 10.02
N ARG A 605 -5.04 23.66 9.47
CA ARG A 605 -3.96 22.91 8.79
C ARG A 605 -2.81 22.59 9.73
N THR A 606 -2.57 23.44 10.72
CA THR A 606 -1.56 23.25 11.77
C THR A 606 -2.20 23.21 13.16
N ILE A 607 -1.41 22.83 14.17
CA ILE A 607 -1.84 22.81 15.58
C ILE A 607 -2.05 24.25 16.08
N GLU A 608 -1.23 25.20 15.64
CA GLU A 608 -1.35 26.62 15.97
C GLU A 608 -2.70 27.20 15.52
N GLU A 609 -3.13 26.90 14.28
CA GLU A 609 -4.40 27.41 13.73
C GLU A 609 -5.65 26.94 14.53
N VAL A 610 -5.57 25.81 15.24
CA VAL A 610 -6.63 25.33 16.15
C VAL A 610 -6.88 26.30 17.31
N PHE A 611 -5.83 26.98 17.79
CA PHE A 611 -5.91 27.96 18.86
C PHE A 611 -6.07 29.39 18.34
N GLU A 612 -5.34 29.76 17.28
CA GLU A 612 -5.30 31.13 16.77
C GLU A 612 -6.52 31.50 15.91
N GLN A 613 -6.95 30.60 15.01
CA GLN A 613 -8.03 30.85 14.06
C GLN A 613 -9.35 30.23 14.51
N VAL A 614 -9.31 28.98 14.99
CA VAL A 614 -10.52 28.26 15.43
C VAL A 614 -10.88 28.57 16.88
N LYS A 615 -9.91 29.03 17.69
CA LYS A 615 -10.08 29.39 19.10
C LYS A 615 -10.74 28.26 19.92
N HIS A 616 -10.27 27.03 19.69
CA HIS A 616 -10.76 25.86 20.40
C HIS A 616 -10.13 25.77 21.81
N PRO A 617 -10.90 25.42 22.86
CA PRO A 617 -12.36 25.24 22.89
C PRO A 617 -13.10 26.58 23.12
N ASN A 618 -14.32 26.70 22.58
CA ASN A 618 -15.29 27.75 22.97
C ASN A 618 -14.83 29.22 22.84
N SER A 619 -14.08 29.56 21.77
CA SER A 619 -13.56 30.92 21.55
C SER A 619 -12.55 31.40 22.62
N ALA A 620 -11.81 30.48 23.23
CA ALA A 620 -10.76 30.79 24.19
C ALA A 620 -9.60 31.58 23.55
N GLU A 621 -9.13 32.62 24.24
CA GLU A 621 -7.95 33.40 23.83
C GLU A 621 -6.68 32.84 24.47
N TYR A 622 -5.62 32.76 23.65
CA TYR A 622 -4.29 32.28 24.00
C TYR A 622 -3.24 33.30 23.55
N SER A 623 -2.22 33.53 24.37
CA SER A 623 -1.06 34.30 23.93
C SER A 623 -0.20 33.50 22.94
N ALA A 624 0.56 34.17 22.07
CA ALA A 624 1.44 33.49 21.10
C ALA A 624 2.48 32.57 21.79
N ASP A 625 2.93 32.93 23.00
CA ASP A 625 3.80 32.08 23.82
C ASP A 625 3.08 30.80 24.29
N GLU A 626 1.83 30.89 24.73
CA GLU A 626 1.02 29.73 25.11
C GLU A 626 0.71 28.83 23.91
N VAL A 627 0.36 29.41 22.75
CA VAL A 627 0.09 28.63 21.52
C VAL A 627 1.32 27.84 21.10
N ARG A 628 2.51 28.49 21.07
CA ARG A 628 3.77 27.82 20.75
C ARG A 628 4.05 26.67 21.72
N ASP A 629 3.94 26.92 23.03
CA ASP A 629 4.27 25.92 24.04
C ASP A 629 3.25 24.76 24.05
N LEU A 630 1.95 25.04 23.92
CA LEU A 630 0.92 24.01 23.69
C LEU A 630 1.19 23.20 22.43
N ALA A 631 1.54 23.84 21.31
CA ALA A 631 1.83 23.16 20.06
C ALA A 631 3.12 22.33 20.12
N ALA A 632 4.11 22.70 20.95
CA ALA A 632 5.26 21.87 21.25
C ALA A 632 4.87 20.61 22.04
N PHE A 633 4.05 20.76 23.09
CA PHE A 633 3.53 19.61 23.86
C PHE A 633 2.70 18.67 22.98
N LEU A 634 1.76 19.19 22.20
CA LEU A 634 0.96 18.39 21.26
C LEU A 634 1.80 17.71 20.17
N ARG A 635 2.98 18.25 19.82
CA ARG A 635 3.94 17.58 18.93
C ARG A 635 4.72 16.43 19.58
N SER A 636 4.65 16.31 20.91
CA SER A 636 5.25 15.22 21.69
C SER A 636 4.29 14.06 22.00
N LEU A 637 3.01 14.22 21.66
CA LEU A 637 1.97 13.19 21.74
C LEU A 637 1.87 12.38 20.43
#